data_AF-A0A5B2X8P0-F1
#
_entry.id   AF-A0A5B2X8P0-F1
#
_cell.length_a   1.000
_cell.length_b   1.000
_cell.length_c   1.000
_cell.angle_alpha   90.00
_cell.angle_beta   90.00
_cell.angle_gamma   90.00
#
_symmetry.space_group_name_H-M   'P 1'
#
loop_
_entity.id
_entity.type
_entity.pdbx_description
1 polymer ?
#
loop_
_entity_poly.entity_id
_entity_poly.type
_entity_poly.pdbx_seq_one_letter_code
_entity_poly.pdbx_strand_id
1 'polypeptide(L)'
;MPEPSELVSGLVAGLPGWLPNQRWFAGKDRPVLAVRPLRSTVLHDGDPLLVHVMVEVEQQDRREPYQLLVGDRHELPDHLRSSWIGPGYEASADSDATAPLLDLIAGNSRVDTLVFETEPGVQLETGLRARPITSEQSNTSLVFGHQYILKLFRRLTPGPNPDLVRHRALHAVGCEHIAEPLGSITGELAGQPTTLGMLQPFVADAVDGWAMATTSVRDLMAEADLHADEVGGDFAAEAHRLGHAVGAVHSDLDRALGHEQLGPERLAGVVAAMQRRLDAVLTSVPELGAYEAELRAAFDKAVDAEESITVQHVHGDLHLGQVLRTVSGWLLIDFEGEPAAPAEDRVALHSPLRDVAGMLRSFDYAAHQLLVGQPEDHQLARRAMEWSRRNRDAFCDGYAEVATRSVGDPRGHATLLRAFELDKAVYEVAYEHANRPEWLTVPLSSIARITTEGDHQ
;
A
#
# COMPACT_ATOMS: atom_id res chain seq x y z
N MET A 1 17.43 8.83 -35.25
CA MET A 1 16.38 8.46 -34.27
C MET A 1 15.09 9.14 -34.71
N PRO A 2 13.91 8.50 -34.57
CA PRO A 2 12.63 9.14 -34.86
C PRO A 2 12.45 10.41 -34.02
N GLU A 3 11.69 11.38 -34.52
CA GLU A 3 11.30 12.55 -33.71
C GLU A 3 10.54 12.05 -32.46
N PRO A 4 10.74 12.64 -31.26
CA PRO A 4 10.06 12.19 -30.04
C PRO A 4 8.53 12.12 -30.16
N SER A 5 7.94 12.98 -31.00
CA SER A 5 6.50 12.97 -31.30
C SER A 5 6.06 11.77 -32.15
N GLU A 6 6.91 11.29 -33.06
CA GLU A 6 6.69 10.07 -33.86
C GLU A 6 6.84 8.82 -32.98
N LEU A 7 7.83 8.81 -32.08
CA LEU A 7 8.01 7.76 -31.08
C LEU A 7 6.75 7.58 -30.23
N VAL A 8 6.22 8.66 -29.67
CA VAL A 8 5.00 8.62 -28.83
C VAL A 8 3.78 8.18 -29.63
N SER A 9 3.62 8.68 -30.86
CA SER A 9 2.49 8.30 -31.72
C SER A 9 2.50 6.80 -32.06
N GLY A 10 3.66 6.23 -32.34
CA GLY A 10 3.80 4.79 -32.57
C GLY A 10 3.67 3.96 -31.29
N LEU A 11 4.11 4.49 -30.15
CA LEU A 11 4.04 3.82 -28.84
C LEU A 11 2.58 3.54 -28.45
N VAL A 12 1.71 4.52 -28.64
CA VAL A 12 0.27 4.43 -28.30
C VAL A 12 -0.41 3.25 -29.00
N ALA A 13 0.04 2.85 -30.19
CA ALA A 13 -0.50 1.68 -30.89
C ALA A 13 -0.13 0.34 -30.25
N GLY A 14 1.03 0.25 -29.56
CA GLY A 14 1.50 -0.97 -28.88
C GLY A 14 0.99 -1.11 -27.44
N LEU A 15 0.68 0.01 -26.78
CA LEU A 15 0.27 0.02 -25.37
C LEU A 15 -0.96 -0.83 -25.03
N PRO A 16 -2.03 -0.94 -25.85
CA PRO A 16 -3.18 -1.78 -25.53
C PRO A 16 -2.83 -3.26 -25.30
N GLY A 17 -1.85 -3.79 -26.03
CA GLY A 17 -1.37 -5.16 -25.86
C GLY A 17 -0.30 -5.33 -24.78
N TRP A 18 0.44 -4.25 -24.47
CA TRP A 18 1.54 -4.28 -23.51
C TRP A 18 1.11 -4.01 -22.07
N LEU A 19 0.20 -3.06 -21.85
CA LEU A 19 -0.26 -2.63 -20.52
C LEU A 19 -0.84 -3.79 -19.68
N PRO A 20 -1.69 -4.69 -20.21
CA PRO A 20 -2.25 -5.80 -19.41
C PRO A 20 -1.20 -6.75 -18.84
N ASN A 21 -0.02 -6.82 -19.45
CA ASN A 21 1.09 -7.67 -19.00
C ASN A 21 1.89 -7.04 -17.86
N GLN A 22 1.66 -5.76 -17.55
CA GLN A 22 2.39 -5.06 -16.50
C GLN A 22 1.80 -5.37 -15.14
N ARG A 23 2.65 -5.59 -14.14
CA ARG A 23 2.17 -5.89 -12.78
C ARG A 23 1.32 -4.74 -12.22
N TRP A 24 1.79 -3.51 -12.39
CA TRP A 24 1.20 -2.27 -11.87
C TRP A 24 -0.07 -1.81 -12.60
N PHE A 25 -0.44 -2.46 -13.71
CA PHE A 25 -1.66 -2.11 -14.43
C PHE A 25 -2.88 -2.65 -13.68
N ALA A 26 -3.75 -1.74 -13.21
CA ALA A 26 -4.86 -2.10 -12.31
C ALA A 26 -6.06 -2.71 -13.05
N GLY A 27 -6.29 -2.37 -14.31
CA GLY A 27 -7.50 -2.75 -15.07
C GLY A 27 -7.40 -4.09 -15.80
N LYS A 28 -6.76 -5.12 -15.22
CA LYS A 28 -6.56 -6.42 -15.90
C LYS A 28 -7.84 -7.21 -16.13
N ASP A 29 -8.92 -6.86 -15.43
CA ASP A 29 -10.25 -7.44 -15.54
C ASP A 29 -10.99 -7.02 -16.82
N ARG A 30 -10.49 -6.01 -17.55
CA ARG A 30 -11.17 -5.41 -18.71
C ARG A 30 -10.24 -5.20 -19.89
N PRO A 31 -10.73 -5.31 -21.13
CA PRO A 31 -9.93 -4.99 -22.30
C PRO A 31 -9.60 -3.48 -22.36
N VAL A 32 -8.39 -3.14 -22.79
CA VAL A 32 -8.01 -1.77 -23.14
C VAL A 32 -8.62 -1.41 -24.48
N LEU A 33 -9.57 -0.46 -24.49
CA LEU A 33 -10.29 -0.05 -25.70
C LEU A 33 -9.49 0.96 -26.52
N ALA A 34 -8.83 1.90 -25.84
CA ALA A 34 -7.98 2.89 -26.47
C ALA A 34 -6.92 3.38 -25.47
N VAL A 35 -5.81 3.87 -26.01
CA VAL A 35 -4.81 4.64 -25.27
C VAL A 35 -4.63 5.96 -26.00
N ARG A 36 -4.59 7.08 -25.27
CA ARG A 36 -4.46 8.42 -25.85
C ARG A 36 -3.28 9.12 -25.20
N PRO A 37 -2.34 9.71 -25.96
CA PRO A 37 -1.27 10.49 -25.37
C PRO A 37 -1.87 11.77 -24.76
N LEU A 38 -1.55 12.02 -23.50
CA LEU A 38 -1.88 13.26 -22.81
C LEU A 38 -0.74 14.26 -22.94
N ARG A 39 0.50 13.81 -22.72
CA ARG A 39 1.71 14.64 -22.78
C ARG A 39 2.96 13.79 -22.96
N SER A 40 4.00 14.37 -23.55
CA SER A 40 5.34 13.79 -23.60
C SER A 40 6.40 14.86 -23.34
N THR A 41 7.43 14.51 -22.58
CA THR A 41 8.54 15.42 -22.25
C THR A 41 9.87 14.69 -22.41
N VAL A 42 10.76 15.21 -23.26
CA VAL A 42 12.12 14.66 -23.41
C VAL A 42 12.93 15.07 -22.19
N LEU A 43 13.36 14.08 -21.41
CA LEU A 43 14.18 14.27 -20.21
C LEU A 43 15.67 14.21 -20.49
N HIS A 44 16.06 13.41 -21.48
CA HIS A 44 17.43 13.30 -21.95
C HIS A 44 17.44 13.05 -23.46
N ASP A 45 18.05 13.96 -24.22
CA ASP A 45 18.23 13.87 -25.66
C ASP A 45 19.62 13.32 -25.99
N GLY A 46 19.77 12.00 -25.85
CA GLY A 46 21.03 11.28 -26.02
C GLY A 46 20.81 9.83 -26.42
N ASP A 47 21.80 8.98 -26.16
CA ASP A 47 21.72 7.53 -26.41
C ASP A 47 22.14 6.79 -25.13
N PRO A 48 21.18 6.26 -24.34
CA PRO A 48 19.76 6.15 -24.63
C PRO A 48 18.97 7.47 -24.51
N LEU A 49 18.02 7.72 -25.42
CA LEU A 49 16.99 8.75 -25.30
C LEU A 49 16.08 8.41 -24.11
N LEU A 50 15.67 9.41 -23.31
CA LEU A 50 14.65 9.25 -22.27
C LEU A 50 13.50 10.24 -22.47
N VAL A 51 12.28 9.71 -22.60
CA VAL A 51 11.05 10.48 -22.72
C VAL A 51 10.08 10.07 -21.62
N HIS A 52 9.63 11.04 -20.82
CA HIS A 52 8.47 10.86 -19.95
C HIS A 52 7.19 10.95 -20.79
N VAL A 53 6.28 10.00 -20.64
CA VAL A 53 5.03 9.97 -21.39
C VAL A 53 3.87 9.76 -20.43
N MET A 54 2.87 10.63 -20.52
CA MET A 54 1.56 10.45 -19.87
C MET A 54 0.52 10.04 -20.90
N VAL A 55 -0.23 9.01 -20.59
CA VAL A 55 -1.31 8.48 -21.43
C VAL A 55 -2.60 8.34 -20.64
N GLU A 56 -3.73 8.51 -21.30
CA GLU A 56 -5.05 8.12 -20.78
C GLU A 56 -5.41 6.75 -21.35
N VAL A 57 -5.74 5.81 -20.48
CA VAL A 57 -6.18 4.46 -20.83
C VAL A 57 -7.69 4.40 -20.68
N GLU A 58 -8.39 4.03 -21.75
CA GLU A 58 -9.85 3.93 -21.81
C GLU A 58 -10.28 2.46 -21.71
N GLN A 59 -11.05 2.12 -20.68
CA GLN A 59 -11.59 0.79 -20.42
C GLN A 59 -13.07 0.88 -20.04
N GLN A 60 -13.97 0.66 -20.99
CA GLN A 60 -15.42 0.75 -20.80
C GLN A 60 -15.85 2.09 -20.18
N ASP A 61 -16.17 2.11 -18.89
CA ASP A 61 -16.60 3.24 -18.08
C ASP A 61 -15.45 3.96 -17.35
N ARG A 62 -14.22 3.43 -17.43
CA ARG A 62 -13.03 3.97 -16.76
C ARG A 62 -12.11 4.68 -17.74
N ARG A 63 -11.62 5.84 -17.32
CA ARG A 63 -10.53 6.57 -17.98
C ARG A 63 -9.49 6.91 -16.92
N GLU A 64 -8.32 6.33 -17.06
CA GLU A 64 -7.27 6.42 -16.05
C GLU A 64 -5.97 6.90 -16.68
N PRO A 65 -5.36 7.97 -16.14
CA PRO A 65 -4.07 8.43 -16.60
C PRO A 65 -2.95 7.56 -16.02
N TYR A 66 -1.99 7.19 -16.86
CA TYR A 66 -0.79 6.46 -16.48
C TYR A 66 0.46 7.20 -16.97
N GLN A 67 1.57 7.06 -16.25
CA GLN A 67 2.88 7.51 -16.72
C GLN A 67 3.82 6.36 -17.08
N LEU A 68 4.67 6.65 -18.07
CA LEU A 68 5.68 5.75 -18.61
C LEU A 68 7.00 6.49 -18.77
N LEU A 69 8.09 5.75 -18.59
CA LEU A 69 9.41 6.20 -19.02
C LEU A 69 9.72 5.42 -20.30
N VAL A 70 9.81 6.11 -21.41
CA VAL A 70 10.04 5.51 -22.73
C VAL A 70 11.45 5.82 -23.17
N GLY A 71 12.18 4.77 -23.53
CA GLY A 71 13.51 4.88 -24.09
C GLY A 71 13.55 4.55 -25.57
N ASP A 72 14.53 5.13 -26.26
CA ASP A 72 15.01 4.69 -27.58
C ASP A 72 16.55 4.67 -27.53
N ARG A 73 17.19 3.72 -28.21
CA ARG A 73 18.66 3.61 -28.24
C ARG A 73 19.13 2.84 -29.47
N HIS A 74 20.36 3.12 -29.93
CA HIS A 74 20.88 2.48 -31.16
C HIS A 74 20.97 0.95 -31.03
N GLU A 75 21.42 0.46 -29.88
CA GLU A 75 21.51 -0.96 -29.58
C GLU A 75 20.81 -1.22 -28.26
N LEU A 76 19.69 -1.97 -28.31
CA LEU A 76 18.94 -2.38 -27.12
C LEU A 76 19.58 -3.64 -26.50
N PRO A 77 20.10 -3.56 -25.27
CA PRO A 77 20.62 -4.72 -24.55
C PRO A 77 19.61 -5.87 -24.47
N ASP A 78 20.09 -7.11 -24.54
CA ASP A 78 19.23 -8.30 -24.58
C ASP A 78 18.28 -8.42 -23.37
N HIS A 79 18.74 -8.00 -22.18
CA HIS A 79 17.93 -8.04 -20.97
C HIS A 79 16.73 -7.07 -21.01
N LEU A 80 16.79 -6.00 -21.82
CA LEU A 80 15.72 -5.02 -22.00
C LEU A 80 14.73 -5.38 -23.11
N ARG A 81 14.98 -6.46 -23.87
CA ARG A 81 14.05 -6.89 -24.93
C ARG A 81 12.65 -7.22 -24.40
N SER A 82 12.57 -7.69 -23.15
CA SER A 82 11.28 -7.96 -22.49
C SER A 82 10.47 -6.68 -22.20
N SER A 83 11.13 -5.51 -22.17
CA SER A 83 10.53 -4.20 -21.96
C SER A 83 10.08 -3.52 -23.26
N TRP A 84 10.20 -4.19 -24.40
CA TRP A 84 9.84 -3.65 -25.71
C TRP A 84 8.33 -3.39 -25.84
N ILE A 85 7.98 -2.19 -26.29
CA ILE A 85 6.57 -1.74 -26.45
C ILE A 85 6.20 -1.66 -27.94
N GLY A 86 7.15 -1.34 -28.82
CA GLY A 86 6.86 -1.11 -30.23
C GLY A 86 7.94 -0.28 -30.91
N PRO A 87 7.84 1.06 -31.01
CA PRO A 87 8.91 1.91 -31.51
C PRO A 87 9.95 2.29 -30.44
N GLY A 88 9.73 1.90 -29.18
CA GLY A 88 10.62 2.12 -28.04
C GLY A 88 10.38 1.07 -26.96
N TYR A 89 11.01 1.24 -25.80
CA TYR A 89 10.93 0.32 -24.66
C TYR A 89 10.63 1.05 -23.34
N GLU A 90 10.09 0.33 -22.36
CA GLU A 90 9.93 0.84 -20.99
C GLU A 90 11.31 0.98 -20.33
N ALA A 91 11.75 2.22 -20.17
CA ALA A 91 13.10 2.60 -19.75
C ALA A 91 13.37 2.44 -18.26
N SER A 92 12.36 2.17 -17.42
CA SER A 92 12.59 1.99 -15.97
C SER A 92 13.56 0.85 -15.63
N ALA A 93 13.75 -0.11 -16.55
CA ALA A 93 14.73 -1.18 -16.39
C ALA A 93 16.14 -0.82 -16.92
N ASP A 94 16.28 0.28 -17.66
CA ASP A 94 17.56 0.74 -18.21
C ASP A 94 18.24 1.73 -17.25
N SER A 95 19.29 1.23 -16.60
CA SER A 95 20.10 1.98 -15.65
C SER A 95 20.80 3.19 -16.25
N ASP A 96 21.14 3.15 -17.54
CA ASP A 96 21.79 4.27 -18.23
C ASP A 96 20.73 5.33 -18.58
N ALA A 97 19.55 4.90 -19.05
CA ALA A 97 18.46 5.81 -19.41
C ALA A 97 17.89 6.56 -18.20
N THR A 98 17.78 5.90 -17.05
CA THR A 98 17.14 6.48 -15.85
C THR A 98 18.08 7.29 -14.95
N ALA A 99 19.39 7.23 -15.17
CA ALA A 99 20.38 7.96 -14.38
C ALA A 99 20.09 9.48 -14.26
N PRO A 100 19.67 10.19 -15.32
CA PRO A 100 19.40 11.63 -15.25
C PRO A 100 18.31 12.04 -14.25
N LEU A 101 17.40 11.13 -13.86
CA LEU A 101 16.28 11.47 -12.96
C LEU A 101 16.76 11.99 -11.61
N LEU A 102 17.78 11.35 -11.02
CA LEU A 102 18.34 11.79 -9.74
C LEU A 102 19.02 13.14 -9.86
N ASP A 103 19.79 13.34 -10.94
CA ASP A 103 20.51 14.59 -11.19
C ASP A 103 19.54 15.76 -11.44
N LEU A 104 18.41 15.50 -12.10
CA LEU A 104 17.35 16.49 -12.29
C LEU A 104 16.72 16.92 -10.95
N ILE A 105 16.45 15.96 -10.05
CA ILE A 105 15.96 16.23 -8.68
C ILE A 105 17.00 17.04 -7.91
N ALA A 106 18.24 16.57 -7.85
CA ALA A 106 19.34 17.25 -7.15
C ALA A 106 19.58 18.67 -7.67
N GLY A 107 19.41 18.89 -8.97
CA GLY A 107 19.53 20.19 -9.62
C GLY A 107 18.34 21.14 -9.45
N ASN A 108 17.26 20.71 -8.77
CA ASN A 108 15.99 21.44 -8.69
C ASN A 108 15.48 21.89 -10.08
N SER A 109 15.53 20.95 -11.04
CA SER A 109 15.36 21.25 -12.46
C SER A 109 13.90 21.40 -12.87
N ARG A 110 13.66 22.21 -13.91
CA ARG A 110 12.39 22.25 -14.62
C ARG A 110 12.57 21.87 -16.09
N VAL A 111 11.85 20.86 -16.54
CA VAL A 111 11.86 20.39 -17.93
C VAL A 111 10.43 20.45 -18.45
N ASP A 112 10.15 21.43 -19.31
CA ASP A 112 8.78 21.78 -19.74
C ASP A 112 7.84 22.03 -18.54
N THR A 113 6.90 21.11 -18.30
CA THR A 113 5.94 21.17 -17.20
C THR A 113 6.33 20.31 -16.00
N LEU A 114 7.37 19.49 -16.16
CA LEU A 114 7.91 18.66 -15.09
C LEU A 114 8.82 19.48 -14.20
N VAL A 115 8.59 19.37 -12.90
CA VAL A 115 9.34 20.02 -11.83
C VAL A 115 9.97 18.92 -10.98
N PHE A 116 11.28 18.96 -10.85
CA PHE A 116 12.08 18.05 -10.04
C PHE A 116 12.65 18.86 -8.90
N GLU A 117 12.36 18.49 -7.65
CA GLU A 117 12.71 19.29 -6.49
C GLU A 117 13.26 18.43 -5.35
N THR A 118 14.31 18.90 -4.68
CA THR A 118 14.76 18.38 -3.38
C THR A 118 13.92 18.96 -2.25
N GLU A 119 13.73 18.20 -1.18
CA GLU A 119 13.19 18.77 0.06
C GLU A 119 14.17 19.84 0.63
N PRO A 120 13.66 20.85 1.37
CA PRO A 120 14.49 21.92 1.91
C PRO A 120 15.66 21.42 2.77
N GLY A 121 16.88 21.82 2.43
CA GLY A 121 18.09 21.46 3.18
C GLY A 121 18.70 20.10 2.82
N VAL A 122 18.05 19.32 1.96
CA VAL A 122 18.58 18.04 1.48
C VAL A 122 19.66 18.28 0.41
N GLN A 123 20.77 17.54 0.53
CA GLN A 123 21.81 17.46 -0.50
C GLN A 123 21.91 16.01 -0.97
N LEU A 124 21.85 15.81 -2.29
CA LEU A 124 21.88 14.48 -2.91
C LEU A 124 23.23 14.23 -3.58
N GLU A 125 23.72 12.99 -3.48
CA GLU A 125 24.84 12.52 -4.29
C GLU A 125 24.35 12.21 -5.71
N THR A 126 24.96 12.85 -6.71
CA THR A 126 24.59 12.75 -8.13
C THR A 126 25.47 11.75 -8.88
N GLY A 127 25.11 11.45 -10.14
CA GLY A 127 25.88 10.53 -11.00
C GLY A 127 25.74 9.05 -10.62
N LEU A 128 24.78 8.71 -9.77
CA LEU A 128 24.45 7.33 -9.40
C LEU A 128 23.56 6.68 -10.47
N ARG A 129 23.80 5.40 -10.74
CA ARG A 129 22.95 4.62 -11.66
C ARG A 129 21.76 4.02 -10.92
N ALA A 130 20.61 4.01 -11.59
CA ALA A 130 19.39 3.42 -11.06
C ALA A 130 19.35 1.90 -11.28
N ARG A 131 18.78 1.17 -10.33
CA ARG A 131 18.43 -0.24 -10.46
C ARG A 131 16.96 -0.43 -10.09
N PRO A 132 16.12 -1.01 -10.95
CA PRO A 132 14.72 -1.27 -10.61
C PRO A 132 14.62 -2.30 -9.48
N ILE A 133 13.62 -2.13 -8.60
CA ILE A 133 13.19 -3.15 -7.64
C ILE A 133 11.87 -3.76 -8.12
N THR A 134 11.78 -5.09 -8.04
CA THR A 134 10.63 -5.87 -8.51
C THR A 134 9.66 -6.27 -7.40
N SER A 135 9.70 -5.68 -6.20
CA SER A 135 8.80 -6.03 -5.08
C SER A 135 7.44 -5.30 -5.12
N GLU A 136 7.40 -4.05 -5.61
CA GLU A 136 6.19 -3.19 -5.51
C GLU A 136 5.07 -3.50 -6.51
N GLN A 137 3.84 -3.72 -6.02
CA GLN A 137 2.74 -4.16 -6.88
C GLN A 137 2.15 -3.06 -7.78
N SER A 138 1.96 -1.85 -7.26
CA SER A 138 1.22 -0.75 -7.92
C SER A 138 2.11 0.27 -8.64
N ASN A 139 3.39 0.31 -8.33
CA ASN A 139 4.31 1.36 -8.75
C ASN A 139 5.63 0.79 -9.30
N THR A 140 6.56 1.67 -9.66
CA THR A 140 7.91 1.28 -10.04
C THR A 140 8.90 2.06 -9.20
N SER A 141 9.79 1.33 -8.51
CA SER A 141 10.85 1.95 -7.72
C SER A 141 12.23 1.71 -8.30
N LEU A 142 13.02 2.78 -8.31
CA LEU A 142 14.40 2.82 -8.79
C LEU A 142 15.33 3.11 -7.62
N VAL A 143 16.29 2.24 -7.36
CA VAL A 143 17.33 2.47 -6.34
C VAL A 143 18.60 3.02 -6.95
N PHE A 144 19.06 4.15 -6.42
CA PHE A 144 20.30 4.82 -6.83
C PHE A 144 21.39 4.57 -5.79
N GLY A 145 22.48 3.93 -6.19
CA GLY A 145 23.69 3.75 -5.37
C GLY A 145 23.49 3.06 -4.01
N HIS A 146 22.37 2.36 -3.79
CA HIS A 146 21.95 1.81 -2.48
C HIS A 146 21.71 2.89 -1.40
N GLN A 147 21.56 4.15 -1.82
CA GLN A 147 21.35 5.28 -0.91
C GLN A 147 19.94 5.84 -1.02
N TYR A 148 19.39 5.87 -2.23
CA TYR A 148 18.10 6.50 -2.50
C TYR A 148 17.18 5.55 -3.23
N ILE A 149 15.88 5.67 -2.98
CA ILE A 149 14.82 4.99 -3.69
C ILE A 149 13.85 6.03 -4.24
N LEU A 150 13.64 6.02 -5.56
CA LEU A 150 12.67 6.85 -6.27
C LEU A 150 11.46 5.99 -6.63
N LYS A 151 10.33 6.25 -5.98
CA LYS A 151 9.04 5.64 -6.28
C LYS A 151 8.33 6.46 -7.37
N LEU A 152 8.04 5.84 -8.50
CA LEU A 152 7.30 6.43 -9.62
C LEU A 152 5.85 5.94 -9.61
N PHE A 153 4.91 6.88 -9.48
CA PHE A 153 3.48 6.58 -9.37
C PHE A 153 2.88 6.21 -10.72
N ARG A 154 2.64 4.92 -10.99
CA ARG A 154 2.27 4.50 -12.36
C ARG A 154 0.89 4.95 -12.79
N ARG A 155 -0.11 4.75 -11.93
CA ARG A 155 -1.48 5.25 -12.13
C ARG A 155 -1.60 6.61 -11.44
N LEU A 156 -1.92 7.64 -12.21
CA LEU A 156 -1.97 9.01 -11.72
C LEU A 156 -3.38 9.37 -11.24
N THR A 157 -3.45 10.23 -10.23
CA THR A 157 -4.67 10.90 -9.78
C THR A 157 -4.37 12.40 -9.77
N PRO A 158 -5.23 13.27 -10.31
CA PRO A 158 -4.99 14.71 -10.26
C PRO A 158 -4.78 15.21 -8.82
N GLY A 159 -3.75 16.04 -8.62
CA GLY A 159 -3.43 16.62 -7.33
C GLY A 159 -2.24 15.95 -6.62
N PRO A 160 -1.96 16.38 -5.38
CA PRO A 160 -0.85 15.84 -4.60
C PRO A 160 -1.08 14.38 -4.22
N ASN A 161 -0.04 13.54 -4.29
CA ASN A 161 -0.15 12.14 -3.89
C ASN A 161 -0.26 12.02 -2.36
N PRO A 162 -1.24 11.23 -1.84
CA PRO A 162 -1.42 10.90 -0.43
C PRO A 162 -0.15 10.53 0.35
N ASP A 163 0.75 9.76 -0.26
CA ASP A 163 1.98 9.23 0.31
C ASP A 163 2.96 10.36 0.64
N LEU A 164 3.26 11.19 -0.37
CA LEU A 164 4.15 12.34 -0.21
C LEU A 164 3.60 13.37 0.78
N VAL A 165 2.28 13.62 0.76
CA VAL A 165 1.64 14.56 1.71
C VAL A 165 1.84 14.09 3.15
N ARG A 166 1.60 12.81 3.43
CA ARG A 166 1.73 12.23 4.77
C ARG A 166 3.20 12.13 5.20
N HIS A 167 4.11 11.71 4.33
CA HIS A 167 5.54 11.69 4.62
C HIS A 167 6.08 13.09 4.97
N ARG A 168 5.69 14.13 4.22
CA ARG A 168 6.08 15.52 4.54
C ARG A 168 5.49 15.98 5.88
N ALA A 169 4.23 15.67 6.15
CA ALA A 169 3.57 16.04 7.41
C ALA A 169 4.25 15.36 8.63
N LEU A 170 4.52 14.06 8.53
CA LEU A 170 5.23 13.28 9.54
C LEU A 170 6.67 13.77 9.75
N HIS A 171 7.39 14.08 8.66
CA HIS A 171 8.73 14.63 8.75
C HIS A 171 8.74 16.00 9.42
N ALA A 172 7.78 16.87 9.11
CA ALA A 172 7.69 18.22 9.69
C ALA A 172 7.53 18.22 11.21
N VAL A 173 7.02 17.13 11.78
CA VAL A 173 6.87 16.96 13.23
C VAL A 173 7.94 16.07 13.87
N GLY A 174 8.89 15.57 13.07
CA GLY A 174 10.03 14.77 13.54
C GLY A 174 9.69 13.30 13.82
N CYS A 175 8.76 12.70 13.07
CA CYS A 175 8.41 11.29 13.20
C CYS A 175 9.61 10.38 12.88
N GLU A 176 9.94 9.45 13.79
CA GLU A 176 11.07 8.52 13.67
C GLU A 176 10.71 7.23 12.91
N HIS A 177 9.44 7.03 12.59
CA HIS A 177 8.88 5.78 12.05
C HIS A 177 8.55 5.84 10.55
N ILE A 178 9.21 6.74 9.81
CA ILE A 178 9.10 6.83 8.35
C ILE A 178 10.47 7.02 7.69
N ALA A 179 10.58 6.66 6.43
CA ALA A 179 11.69 7.13 5.60
C ALA A 179 11.47 8.62 5.23
N GLU A 180 12.47 9.45 5.50
CA GLU A 180 12.39 10.89 5.25
C GLU A 180 12.15 11.17 3.75
N PRO A 181 11.26 12.10 3.38
CA PRO A 181 11.19 12.56 2.00
C PRO A 181 12.47 13.34 1.65
N LEU A 182 13.06 13.05 0.50
CA LEU A 182 14.28 13.73 0.00
C LEU A 182 14.01 14.61 -1.21
N GLY A 183 12.96 14.30 -1.96
CA GLY A 183 12.57 15.07 -3.13
C GLY A 183 11.35 14.50 -3.81
N SER A 184 10.91 15.17 -4.87
CA SER A 184 9.72 14.79 -5.62
C SER A 184 9.80 15.19 -7.09
N ILE A 185 8.95 14.55 -7.89
CA ILE A 185 8.69 14.91 -9.28
C ILE A 185 7.23 15.31 -9.37
N THR A 186 6.95 16.51 -9.89
CA THR A 186 5.60 17.03 -10.09
C THR A 186 5.41 17.36 -11.57
N GLY A 187 4.23 17.04 -12.12
CA GLY A 187 3.81 17.47 -13.45
C GLY A 187 2.44 18.10 -13.42
N GLU A 188 1.82 18.24 -14.59
CA GLU A 188 0.47 18.78 -14.73
C GLU A 188 -0.47 17.72 -15.32
N LEU A 189 -1.58 17.46 -14.63
CA LEU A 189 -2.64 16.58 -15.08
C LEU A 189 -3.99 17.26 -14.84
N ALA A 190 -4.85 17.29 -15.87
CA ALA A 190 -6.15 17.96 -15.81
C ALA A 190 -6.09 19.43 -15.29
N GLY A 191 -5.01 20.15 -15.62
CA GLY A 191 -4.78 21.53 -15.18
C GLY A 191 -4.38 21.69 -13.71
N GLN A 192 -4.02 20.61 -13.02
CA GLN A 192 -3.60 20.60 -11.62
C GLN A 192 -2.18 20.06 -11.45
N PRO A 193 -1.35 20.67 -10.56
CA PRO A 193 -0.10 20.07 -10.14
C PRO A 193 -0.34 18.68 -9.57
N THR A 194 0.37 17.69 -10.10
CA THR A 194 0.17 16.28 -9.77
C THR A 194 1.50 15.61 -9.48
N THR A 195 1.60 14.94 -8.33
CA THR A 195 2.82 14.23 -7.94
C THR A 195 3.01 12.98 -8.82
N LEU A 196 4.17 12.88 -9.46
CA LEU A 196 4.56 11.80 -10.36
C LEU A 196 5.57 10.85 -9.72
N GLY A 197 6.34 11.31 -8.74
CA GLY A 197 7.21 10.44 -7.98
C GLY A 197 7.75 11.10 -6.72
N MET A 198 8.27 10.28 -5.83
CA MET A 198 8.91 10.72 -4.59
C MET A 198 10.21 9.96 -4.33
N LEU A 199 11.20 10.68 -3.81
CA LEU A 199 12.53 10.19 -3.48
C LEU A 199 12.67 10.08 -1.97
N GLN A 200 13.22 8.97 -1.48
CA GLN A 200 13.48 8.70 -0.06
C GLN A 200 14.83 8.00 0.12
N PRO A 201 15.38 7.92 1.35
CA PRO A 201 16.49 7.03 1.64
C PRO A 201 16.10 5.58 1.35
N PHE A 202 17.02 4.84 0.73
CA PHE A 202 16.88 3.41 0.59
C PHE A 202 17.43 2.71 1.83
N VAL A 203 16.58 1.96 2.53
CA VAL A 203 16.98 1.24 3.74
C VAL A 203 17.34 -0.21 3.38
N ALA A 204 18.59 -0.40 2.94
CA ALA A 204 19.05 -1.66 2.36
C ALA A 204 19.00 -2.87 3.32
N ASP A 205 19.26 -2.64 4.62
CA ASP A 205 19.30 -3.68 5.65
C ASP A 205 17.94 -3.92 6.32
N ALA A 206 16.87 -3.32 5.79
CA ALA A 206 15.55 -3.48 6.35
C ALA A 206 14.96 -4.86 6.05
N VAL A 207 14.28 -5.43 7.03
CA VAL A 207 13.56 -6.70 6.88
C VAL A 207 12.07 -6.44 6.78
N ASP A 208 11.43 -7.03 5.78
CA ASP A 208 9.98 -7.00 5.59
C ASP A 208 9.23 -7.64 6.79
N GLY A 209 8.23 -6.92 7.31
CA GLY A 209 7.48 -7.36 8.50
C GLY A 209 6.74 -8.67 8.29
N TRP A 210 6.20 -8.90 7.09
CA TRP A 210 5.54 -10.17 6.74
C TRP A 210 6.53 -11.34 6.71
N ALA A 211 7.72 -11.14 6.15
CA ALA A 211 8.79 -12.15 6.16
C ALA A 211 9.24 -12.49 7.59
N MET A 212 9.34 -11.51 8.49
CA MET A 212 9.64 -11.75 9.91
C MET A 212 8.53 -12.55 10.60
N ALA A 213 7.28 -12.12 10.46
CA ALA A 213 6.13 -12.78 11.08
C ALA A 213 5.99 -14.24 10.60
N THR A 214 6.07 -14.48 9.30
CA THR A 214 5.98 -15.84 8.73
C THR A 214 7.17 -16.72 9.11
N THR A 215 8.32 -16.15 9.45
CA THR A 215 9.47 -16.90 10.00
C THR A 215 9.19 -17.31 11.45
N SER A 216 8.66 -16.40 12.27
CA SER A 216 8.22 -16.70 13.64
C SER A 216 7.13 -17.78 13.67
N VAL A 217 6.13 -17.69 12.80
CA VAL A 217 5.07 -18.70 12.69
C VAL A 217 5.68 -20.06 12.36
N ARG A 218 6.61 -20.14 11.39
CA ARG A 218 7.29 -21.40 11.02
C ARG A 218 8.09 -22.00 12.17
N ASP A 219 8.74 -21.17 12.98
CA ASP A 219 9.49 -21.60 14.17
C ASP A 219 8.57 -22.28 15.19
N LEU A 220 7.44 -21.63 15.52
CA LEU A 220 6.43 -22.21 16.41
C LEU A 220 5.87 -23.53 15.87
N MET A 221 5.69 -23.67 14.56
CA MET A 221 5.17 -24.92 13.99
C MET A 221 6.20 -26.05 14.00
N ALA A 222 7.49 -25.74 13.95
CA ALA A 222 8.55 -26.73 14.01
C ALA A 222 8.75 -27.30 15.43
N GLU A 223 8.56 -26.48 16.46
CA GLU A 223 8.79 -26.88 17.86
C GLU A 223 7.52 -27.42 18.53
N ALA A 224 7.12 -28.63 18.13
CA ALA A 224 5.83 -29.28 18.44
C ALA A 224 5.46 -29.39 19.94
N ASP A 225 6.41 -29.23 20.86
CA ASP A 225 6.21 -29.38 22.30
C ASP A 225 6.21 -28.04 23.08
N LEU A 226 6.56 -26.93 22.44
CA LEU A 226 6.64 -25.61 23.09
C LEU A 226 5.44 -24.72 22.77
N HIS A 227 5.13 -23.81 23.70
CA HIS A 227 4.15 -22.75 23.57
C HIS A 227 4.73 -21.51 22.87
N ALA A 228 3.86 -20.60 22.41
CA ALA A 228 4.28 -19.40 21.67
C ALA A 228 5.20 -18.47 22.47
N ASP A 229 5.17 -18.52 23.80
CA ASP A 229 6.03 -17.76 24.71
C ASP A 229 7.33 -18.47 25.10
N GLU A 230 7.52 -19.71 24.65
CA GLU A 230 8.66 -20.56 24.99
C GLU A 230 9.63 -20.75 23.81
N VAL A 231 9.18 -20.51 22.57
CA VAL A 231 9.98 -20.65 21.35
C VAL A 231 10.94 -19.47 21.14
N GLY A 232 12.12 -19.75 20.58
CA GLY A 232 13.14 -18.73 20.32
C GLY A 232 12.70 -17.66 19.30
N GLY A 233 11.74 -18.00 18.44
CA GLY A 233 11.15 -17.11 17.45
C GLY A 233 9.92 -16.31 17.92
N ASP A 234 9.64 -16.16 19.23
CA ASP A 234 8.51 -15.35 19.71
C ASP A 234 8.51 -13.93 19.12
N PHE A 235 7.40 -13.57 18.47
CA PHE A 235 7.23 -12.27 17.81
C PHE A 235 6.59 -11.21 18.70
N ALA A 236 6.10 -11.56 19.90
CA ALA A 236 5.31 -10.65 20.74
C ALA A 236 6.04 -9.34 21.07
N ALA A 237 7.34 -9.41 21.36
CA ALA A 237 8.14 -8.22 21.64
C ALA A 237 8.30 -7.30 20.41
N GLU A 238 8.37 -7.87 19.20
CA GLU A 238 8.39 -7.10 17.97
C GLU A 238 7.00 -6.56 17.62
N ALA A 239 5.93 -7.33 17.86
CA ALA A 239 4.55 -6.87 17.71
C ALA A 239 4.23 -5.69 18.63
N HIS A 240 4.72 -5.72 19.88
CA HIS A 240 4.61 -4.58 20.81
C HIS A 240 5.34 -3.34 20.30
N ARG A 241 6.60 -3.46 19.87
CA ARG A 241 7.34 -2.36 19.25
C ARG A 241 6.67 -1.83 17.99
N LEU A 242 6.05 -2.71 17.20
CA LEU A 242 5.29 -2.33 16.02
C LEU A 242 4.02 -1.57 16.40
N GLY A 243 3.30 -2.02 17.42
CA GLY A 243 2.16 -1.30 18.01
C GLY A 243 2.53 0.10 18.44
N HIS A 244 3.65 0.24 19.15
CA HIS A 244 4.21 1.53 19.53
C HIS A 244 4.53 2.40 18.30
N ALA A 245 5.18 1.85 17.28
CA ALA A 245 5.51 2.61 16.07
C ALA A 245 4.26 3.12 15.34
N VAL A 246 3.23 2.27 15.18
CA VAL A 246 1.96 2.66 14.56
C VAL A 246 1.23 3.72 15.39
N GLY A 247 1.15 3.55 16.71
CA GLY A 247 0.53 4.52 17.61
C GLY A 247 1.25 5.88 17.62
N ALA A 248 2.59 5.88 17.50
CA ALA A 248 3.39 7.09 17.35
C ALA A 248 3.12 7.78 16.01
N VAL A 249 3.06 7.04 14.89
CA VAL A 249 2.71 7.61 13.58
C VAL A 249 1.31 8.22 13.60
N HIS A 250 0.31 7.56 14.19
CA HIS A 250 -1.03 8.13 14.31
C HIS A 250 -1.05 9.41 15.14
N SER A 251 -0.30 9.44 16.24
CA SER A 251 -0.19 10.64 17.09
C SER A 251 0.52 11.79 16.36
N ASP A 252 1.50 11.48 15.51
CA ASP A 252 2.22 12.46 14.70
C ASP A 252 1.41 12.97 13.51
N LEU A 253 0.58 12.13 12.88
CA LEU A 253 -0.39 12.57 11.89
C LEU A 253 -1.44 13.50 12.49
N ASP A 254 -1.98 13.18 13.67
CA ASP A 254 -2.85 14.09 14.42
C ASP A 254 -2.14 15.43 14.70
N ARG A 255 -0.91 15.38 15.20
CA ARG A 255 -0.12 16.58 15.50
C ARG A 255 0.14 17.45 14.27
N ALA A 256 0.39 16.83 13.11
CA ALA A 256 0.76 17.53 11.88
C ALA A 256 -0.44 18.04 11.08
N LEU A 257 -1.52 17.25 10.99
CA LEU A 257 -2.65 17.49 10.09
C LEU A 257 -3.99 17.66 10.82
N GLY A 258 -4.05 17.36 12.11
CA GLY A 258 -5.25 17.44 12.93
C GLY A 258 -6.17 16.22 12.81
N HIS A 259 -7.22 16.25 13.62
CA HIS A 259 -8.32 15.29 13.62
C HIS A 259 -9.66 16.01 13.62
N GLU A 260 -10.71 15.26 13.33
CA GLU A 260 -12.10 15.67 13.47
C GLU A 260 -12.86 14.68 14.36
N GLN A 261 -13.89 15.18 15.03
CA GLN A 261 -14.87 14.35 15.73
C GLN A 261 -16.06 14.10 14.83
N LEU A 262 -16.31 12.84 14.53
CA LEU A 262 -17.38 12.39 13.66
C LEU A 262 -18.56 11.96 14.54
N GLY A 263 -19.72 12.61 14.37
CA GLY A 263 -20.93 12.34 15.14
C GLY A 263 -21.79 11.20 14.56
N PRO A 264 -22.88 10.81 15.24
CA PRO A 264 -23.61 9.56 14.94
C PRO A 264 -24.14 9.44 13.51
N GLU A 265 -24.64 10.53 12.92
CA GLU A 265 -25.15 10.54 11.54
C GLU A 265 -24.07 10.16 10.52
N ARG A 266 -22.86 10.68 10.69
CA ARG A 266 -21.74 10.37 9.81
C ARG A 266 -21.24 8.95 10.05
N LEU A 267 -21.31 8.45 11.29
CA LEU A 267 -20.91 7.08 11.64
C LEU A 267 -21.85 6.07 10.98
N ALA A 268 -23.16 6.35 11.00
CA ALA A 268 -24.15 5.60 10.24
C ALA A 268 -23.82 5.57 8.73
N GLY A 269 -23.29 6.68 8.18
CA GLY A 269 -22.80 6.73 6.80
C GLY A 269 -21.62 5.79 6.52
N VAL A 270 -20.67 5.68 7.45
CA VAL A 270 -19.54 4.73 7.38
C VAL A 270 -20.04 3.29 7.43
N VAL A 271 -20.92 2.97 8.39
CA VAL A 271 -21.52 1.63 8.50
C VAL A 271 -22.33 1.28 7.25
N ALA A 272 -23.11 2.23 6.71
CA ALA A 272 -23.84 2.00 5.48
C ALA A 272 -22.91 1.71 4.28
N ALA A 273 -21.70 2.25 4.26
CA ALA A 273 -20.69 1.90 3.25
C ALA A 273 -20.18 0.46 3.42
N MET A 274 -19.96 0.00 4.65
CA MET A 274 -19.63 -1.41 4.96
C MET A 274 -20.74 -2.36 4.50
N GLN A 275 -22.00 -2.02 4.77
CA GLN A 275 -23.16 -2.80 4.32
C GLN A 275 -23.25 -2.89 2.79
N ARG A 276 -23.08 -1.77 2.09
CA ARG A 276 -23.06 -1.78 0.60
C ARG A 276 -21.93 -2.63 0.05
N ARG A 277 -20.76 -2.64 0.70
CA ARG A 277 -19.64 -3.50 0.31
C ARG A 277 -20.00 -4.97 0.52
N LEU A 278 -20.58 -5.32 1.65
CA LEU A 278 -21.08 -6.67 1.92
C LEU A 278 -22.07 -7.13 0.84
N ASP A 279 -23.06 -6.30 0.48
CA ASP A 279 -24.03 -6.62 -0.57
C ASP A 279 -23.35 -6.92 -1.91
N ALA A 280 -22.35 -6.12 -2.28
CA ALA A 280 -21.59 -6.32 -3.51
C ALA A 280 -20.82 -7.65 -3.50
N VAL A 281 -20.16 -7.99 -2.38
CA VAL A 281 -19.38 -9.22 -2.26
C VAL A 281 -20.27 -10.46 -2.22
N LEU A 282 -21.39 -10.42 -1.50
CA LEU A 282 -22.38 -11.50 -1.45
C LEU A 282 -22.93 -11.86 -2.83
N THR A 283 -23.02 -10.88 -3.74
CA THR A 283 -23.44 -11.13 -5.13
C THR A 283 -22.42 -11.97 -5.90
N SER A 284 -21.12 -11.80 -5.61
CA SER A 284 -20.03 -12.50 -6.29
C SER A 284 -19.54 -13.78 -5.58
N VAL A 285 -19.68 -13.88 -4.26
CA VAL A 285 -19.12 -14.95 -3.43
C VAL A 285 -20.23 -15.58 -2.55
N PRO A 286 -20.96 -16.59 -3.06
CA PRO A 286 -22.06 -17.21 -2.34
C PRO A 286 -21.67 -17.84 -1.00
N GLU A 287 -20.42 -18.28 -0.84
CA GLU A 287 -19.88 -18.88 0.39
C GLU A 287 -19.92 -17.92 1.59
N LEU A 288 -19.87 -16.60 1.34
CA LEU A 288 -19.99 -15.58 2.37
C LEU A 288 -21.41 -15.51 2.96
N GLY A 289 -22.43 -15.97 2.21
CA GLY A 289 -23.83 -15.93 2.62
C GLY A 289 -24.13 -16.70 3.91
N ALA A 290 -23.29 -17.68 4.27
CA ALA A 290 -23.41 -18.40 5.54
C ALA A 290 -23.19 -17.52 6.78
N TYR A 291 -22.57 -16.35 6.63
CA TYR A 291 -22.22 -15.43 7.72
C TYR A 291 -22.91 -14.07 7.59
N GLU A 292 -23.84 -13.91 6.64
CA GLU A 292 -24.47 -12.63 6.32
C GLU A 292 -25.18 -12.02 7.54
N ALA A 293 -25.95 -12.84 8.27
CA ALA A 293 -26.75 -12.36 9.39
C ALA A 293 -25.85 -11.80 10.51
N GLU A 294 -24.77 -12.49 10.83
CA GLU A 294 -23.82 -12.11 11.86
C GLU A 294 -22.99 -10.89 11.46
N LEU A 295 -22.59 -10.79 10.18
CA LEU A 295 -21.89 -9.62 9.63
C LEU A 295 -22.78 -8.37 9.73
N ARG A 296 -24.04 -8.47 9.28
CA ARG A 296 -24.99 -7.35 9.38
C ARG A 296 -25.24 -6.94 10.82
N ALA A 297 -25.44 -7.91 11.72
CA ALA A 297 -25.63 -7.63 13.14
C ALA A 297 -24.42 -6.93 13.78
N ALA A 298 -23.19 -7.29 13.39
CA ALA A 298 -21.99 -6.62 13.87
C ALA A 298 -21.88 -5.18 13.36
N PHE A 299 -22.23 -4.93 12.08
CA PHE A 299 -22.27 -3.59 11.51
C PHE A 299 -23.35 -2.72 12.13
N ASP A 300 -24.55 -3.25 12.33
CA ASP A 300 -25.65 -2.51 12.97
C ASP A 300 -25.28 -2.10 14.41
N LYS A 301 -24.64 -2.99 15.18
CA LYS A 301 -24.13 -2.66 16.53
C LYS A 301 -23.10 -1.53 16.53
N ALA A 302 -22.37 -1.32 15.43
CA ALA A 302 -21.35 -0.28 15.34
C ALA A 302 -21.95 1.14 15.19
N VAL A 303 -23.19 1.27 14.71
CA VAL A 303 -23.85 2.58 14.52
C VAL A 303 -23.99 3.34 15.83
N ASP A 304 -24.35 2.62 16.89
CA ASP A 304 -24.60 3.17 18.23
C ASP A 304 -23.45 2.85 19.21
N ALA A 305 -22.31 2.36 18.73
CA ALA A 305 -21.20 1.96 19.58
C ALA A 305 -20.61 3.16 20.35
N GLU A 306 -20.60 4.34 19.73
CA GLU A 306 -19.99 5.56 20.27
C GLU A 306 -20.78 6.80 19.88
N GLU A 307 -20.91 7.76 20.81
CA GLU A 307 -21.55 9.06 20.54
C GLU A 307 -20.75 9.92 19.55
N SER A 308 -19.44 9.71 19.49
CA SER A 308 -18.56 10.33 18.51
C SER A 308 -17.27 9.53 18.38
N ILE A 309 -16.75 9.40 17.15
CA ILE A 309 -15.47 8.75 16.88
C ILE A 309 -14.46 9.78 16.39
N THR A 310 -13.19 9.61 16.76
CA THR A 310 -12.09 10.40 16.21
C THR A 310 -11.72 9.90 14.83
N VAL A 311 -11.63 10.82 13.86
CA VAL A 311 -11.12 10.56 12.52
C VAL A 311 -9.97 11.48 12.19
N GLN A 312 -8.96 10.96 11.51
CA GLN A 312 -7.74 11.69 11.16
C GLN A 312 -7.17 11.16 9.85
N HIS A 313 -6.07 11.74 9.39
CA HIS A 313 -5.25 11.08 8.39
C HIS A 313 -4.66 9.81 8.98
N VAL A 314 -4.75 8.73 8.21
CA VAL A 314 -4.26 7.39 8.54
C VAL A 314 -3.43 6.84 7.38
N HIS A 315 -2.80 5.69 7.57
CA HIS A 315 -2.14 4.93 6.51
C HIS A 315 -3.16 4.47 5.46
N GLY A 316 -4.28 3.89 5.89
CA GLY A 316 -5.42 3.55 5.05
C GLY A 316 -5.33 2.20 4.33
N ASP A 317 -4.17 1.55 4.35
CA ASP A 317 -3.96 0.14 3.94
C ASP A 317 -2.85 -0.54 4.76
N LEU A 318 -2.89 -0.40 6.09
CA LEU A 318 -1.83 -0.89 6.96
C LEU A 318 -1.87 -2.43 7.10
N HIS A 319 -0.75 -3.10 6.81
CA HIS A 319 -0.53 -4.52 7.07
C HIS A 319 0.97 -4.83 7.22
N LEU A 320 1.35 -6.07 7.56
CA LEU A 320 2.75 -6.46 7.81
C LEU A 320 3.69 -6.29 6.60
N GLY A 321 3.15 -6.18 5.39
CA GLY A 321 3.92 -5.92 4.17
C GLY A 321 4.20 -4.44 3.91
N GLN A 322 3.62 -3.54 4.72
CA GLN A 322 3.82 -2.09 4.65
C GLN A 322 4.67 -1.57 5.81
N VAL A 323 5.40 -2.48 6.47
CA VAL A 323 6.27 -2.15 7.60
C VAL A 323 7.61 -2.84 7.44
N LEU A 324 8.67 -2.10 7.74
CA LEU A 324 10.05 -2.53 7.59
C LEU A 324 10.77 -2.42 8.94
N ARG A 325 11.50 -3.46 9.32
CA ARG A 325 12.31 -3.50 10.55
C ARG A 325 13.76 -3.17 10.28
N THR A 326 14.35 -2.23 11.03
CA THR A 326 15.60 -1.57 10.62
C THR A 326 16.72 -1.40 11.66
N VAL A 327 17.09 -2.28 12.60
CA VAL A 327 18.03 -1.94 13.71
C VAL A 327 17.55 -0.79 14.64
N SER A 328 17.31 0.42 14.15
CA SER A 328 16.80 1.60 14.87
C SER A 328 15.33 1.49 15.25
N GLY A 329 14.49 0.83 14.45
CA GLY A 329 13.07 0.72 14.78
C GLY A 329 12.24 0.04 13.70
N TRP A 330 10.94 0.32 13.74
CA TRP A 330 9.99 0.01 12.68
C TRP A 330 9.74 1.26 11.84
N LEU A 331 9.71 1.10 10.53
CA LEU A 331 9.30 2.13 9.58
C LEU A 331 7.99 1.70 8.91
N LEU A 332 7.06 2.64 8.78
CA LEU A 332 5.86 2.52 7.96
C LEU A 332 6.16 3.12 6.57
N ILE A 333 5.65 2.47 5.53
CA ILE A 333 5.85 2.85 4.13
C ILE A 333 4.52 2.79 3.37
N ASP A 334 4.42 3.46 2.22
CA ASP A 334 3.27 3.35 1.30
C ASP A 334 1.94 3.88 1.87
N PHE A 335 1.93 5.16 2.24
CA PHE A 335 0.73 5.86 2.75
C PHE A 335 -0.23 6.29 1.61
N GLU A 336 -0.26 5.55 0.50
CA GLU A 336 -1.20 5.80 -0.60
C GLU A 336 -2.65 5.44 -0.24
N GLY A 337 -2.83 4.56 0.74
CA GLY A 337 -4.11 3.92 1.06
C GLY A 337 -4.45 2.80 0.07
N GLU A 338 -5.62 2.18 0.26
CA GLU A 338 -6.01 0.98 -0.50
C GLU A 338 -5.98 1.21 -2.03
N PRO A 339 -5.19 0.43 -2.80
CA PRO A 339 -5.06 0.63 -4.24
C PRO A 339 -6.36 0.53 -5.03
N ALA A 340 -7.30 -0.30 -4.56
CA ALA A 340 -8.60 -0.50 -5.19
C ALA A 340 -9.63 0.57 -4.80
N ALA A 341 -9.38 1.36 -3.74
CA ALA A 341 -10.30 2.37 -3.28
C ALA A 341 -10.36 3.59 -4.23
N PRO A 342 -11.51 4.27 -4.35
CA PRO A 342 -11.62 5.56 -5.01
C PRO A 342 -10.60 6.59 -4.50
N ALA A 343 -10.19 7.52 -5.36
CA ALA A 343 -9.22 8.56 -5.01
C ALA A 343 -9.67 9.43 -3.83
N GLU A 344 -10.97 9.76 -3.76
CA GLU A 344 -11.56 10.52 -2.67
C GLU A 344 -11.46 9.79 -1.32
N ASP A 345 -11.62 8.47 -1.31
CA ASP A 345 -11.51 7.65 -0.10
C ASP A 345 -10.06 7.59 0.41
N ARG A 346 -9.07 7.63 -0.49
CA ARG A 346 -7.63 7.63 -0.14
C ARG A 346 -7.15 8.94 0.48
N VAL A 347 -7.88 10.04 0.30
CA VAL A 347 -7.59 11.34 0.94
C VAL A 347 -8.50 11.67 2.12
N ALA A 348 -9.61 10.93 2.29
CA ALA A 348 -10.54 11.12 3.38
C ALA A 348 -9.93 10.80 4.75
N LEU A 349 -10.48 11.42 5.80
CA LEU A 349 -10.17 11.09 7.19
C LEU A 349 -10.88 9.79 7.58
N HIS A 350 -10.17 8.92 8.29
CA HIS A 350 -10.71 7.65 8.80
C HIS A 350 -10.37 7.49 10.29
N SER A 351 -11.06 6.57 10.95
CA SER A 351 -10.69 6.18 12.31
C SER A 351 -9.33 5.44 12.28
N PRO A 352 -8.40 5.75 13.20
CA PRO A 352 -7.18 4.97 13.41
C PRO A 352 -7.44 3.48 13.67
N LEU A 353 -8.62 3.13 14.18
CA LEU A 353 -9.04 1.73 14.38
C LEU A 353 -9.11 0.95 13.06
N ARG A 354 -9.25 1.61 11.91
CA ARG A 354 -9.19 0.97 10.59
C ARG A 354 -7.80 0.41 10.30
N ASP A 355 -6.75 1.17 10.60
CA ASP A 355 -5.36 0.73 10.42
C ASP A 355 -5.00 -0.36 11.45
N VAL A 356 -5.45 -0.21 12.69
CA VAL A 356 -5.31 -1.25 13.72
C VAL A 356 -5.98 -2.55 13.25
N ALA A 357 -7.22 -2.49 12.77
CA ALA A 357 -7.92 -3.64 12.22
C ALA A 357 -7.12 -4.30 11.08
N GLY A 358 -6.60 -3.50 10.13
CA GLY A 358 -5.74 -4.00 9.05
C GLY A 358 -4.51 -4.77 9.56
N MET A 359 -3.84 -4.26 10.60
CA MET A 359 -2.70 -4.96 11.19
C MET A 359 -3.11 -6.25 11.93
N LEU A 360 -4.19 -6.21 12.72
CA LEU A 360 -4.70 -7.41 13.42
C LEU A 360 -5.12 -8.51 12.43
N ARG A 361 -5.74 -8.12 11.31
CA ARG A 361 -6.04 -9.00 10.18
C ARG A 361 -4.78 -9.59 9.56
N SER A 362 -3.72 -8.79 9.43
CA SER A 362 -2.44 -9.24 8.88
C SER A 362 -1.76 -10.29 9.76
N PHE A 363 -1.83 -10.17 11.09
CA PHE A 363 -1.36 -11.22 12.01
C PHE A 363 -2.12 -12.53 11.84
N ASP A 364 -3.44 -12.47 11.73
CA ASP A 364 -4.25 -13.65 11.46
C ASP A 364 -3.87 -14.31 10.13
N TYR A 365 -3.68 -13.53 9.08
CA TYR A 365 -3.23 -14.03 7.78
C TYR A 365 -1.86 -14.72 7.86
N ALA A 366 -0.89 -14.10 8.53
CA ALA A 366 0.45 -14.67 8.70
C ALA A 366 0.41 -16.01 9.46
N ALA A 367 -0.41 -16.08 10.52
CA ALA A 367 -0.57 -17.29 11.31
C ALA A 367 -1.20 -18.45 10.52
N HIS A 368 -2.17 -18.16 9.66
CA HIS A 368 -2.95 -19.17 8.95
C HIS A 368 -2.40 -19.52 7.56
N GLN A 369 -1.38 -18.82 7.06
CA GLN A 369 -0.77 -19.13 5.76
C GLN A 369 -0.32 -20.60 5.65
N LEU A 370 0.24 -21.18 6.73
CA LEU A 370 0.71 -22.57 6.73
C LEU A 370 -0.43 -23.61 6.78
N LEU A 371 -1.65 -23.19 7.11
CA LEU A 371 -2.85 -24.04 7.12
C LEU A 371 -3.50 -24.15 5.73
N VAL A 372 -3.15 -23.28 4.79
CA VAL A 372 -3.70 -23.30 3.42
C VAL A 372 -3.33 -24.63 2.76
N GLY A 373 -4.34 -25.43 2.43
CA GLY A 373 -4.17 -26.78 1.88
C GLY A 373 -4.04 -27.90 2.93
N GLN A 374 -4.07 -27.58 4.24
CA GLN A 374 -4.07 -28.54 5.35
C GLN A 374 -5.12 -28.20 6.43
N PRO A 375 -6.41 -28.01 6.08
CA PRO A 375 -7.43 -27.49 7.00
C PRO A 375 -7.81 -28.44 8.15
N GLU A 376 -7.46 -29.72 8.07
CA GLU A 376 -7.84 -30.75 9.06
C GLU A 376 -6.84 -30.88 10.23
N ASP A 377 -5.71 -30.16 10.22
CA ASP A 377 -4.74 -30.20 11.31
C ASP A 377 -5.17 -29.28 12.48
N HIS A 378 -5.94 -29.87 13.40
CA HIS A 378 -6.43 -29.18 14.61
C HIS A 378 -5.32 -28.67 15.53
N GLN A 379 -4.15 -29.33 15.56
CA GLN A 379 -3.03 -28.89 16.39
C GLN A 379 -2.38 -27.65 15.79
N LEU A 380 -2.16 -27.66 14.47
CA LEU A 380 -1.65 -26.53 13.72
C LEU A 380 -2.59 -25.31 13.81
N ALA A 381 -3.90 -25.54 13.70
CA ALA A 381 -4.91 -24.50 13.89
C ALA A 381 -4.82 -23.87 15.29
N ARG A 382 -4.78 -24.70 16.35
CA ARG A 382 -4.66 -24.21 17.73
C ARG A 382 -3.42 -23.34 17.92
N ARG A 383 -2.28 -23.74 17.36
CA ARG A 383 -1.02 -22.98 17.43
C ARG A 383 -1.08 -21.67 16.66
N ALA A 384 -1.67 -21.67 15.46
CA ALA A 384 -1.88 -20.45 14.70
C ALA A 384 -2.73 -19.43 15.49
N MET A 385 -3.79 -19.89 16.14
CA MET A 385 -4.61 -19.04 17.02
C MET A 385 -3.85 -18.56 18.27
N GLU A 386 -3.02 -19.40 18.87
CA GLU A 386 -2.17 -19.03 20.01
C GLU A 386 -1.20 -17.91 19.64
N TRP A 387 -0.49 -18.07 18.51
CA TRP A 387 0.41 -17.06 17.98
C TRP A 387 -0.33 -15.76 17.61
N SER A 388 -1.46 -15.86 16.91
CA SER A 388 -2.22 -14.67 16.48
C SER A 388 -2.69 -13.86 17.69
N ARG A 389 -3.37 -14.50 18.67
CA ARG A 389 -3.85 -13.79 19.87
C ARG A 389 -2.72 -13.10 20.63
N ARG A 390 -1.61 -13.81 20.86
CA ARG A 390 -0.44 -13.27 21.58
C ARG A 390 0.10 -12.01 20.91
N ASN A 391 0.25 -12.02 19.59
CA ASN A 391 0.81 -10.89 18.84
C ASN A 391 -0.19 -9.73 18.69
N ARG A 392 -1.49 -10.05 18.53
CA ARG A 392 -2.57 -9.05 18.54
C ARG A 392 -2.62 -8.30 19.87
N ASP A 393 -2.54 -9.02 20.99
CA ASP A 393 -2.54 -8.42 22.33
C ASP A 393 -1.31 -7.55 22.56
N ALA A 394 -0.12 -8.07 22.24
CA ALA A 394 1.13 -7.33 22.37
C ALA A 394 1.16 -6.06 21.51
N PHE A 395 0.63 -6.13 20.27
CA PHE A 395 0.48 -4.97 19.40
C PHE A 395 -0.44 -3.92 20.01
N CYS A 396 -1.62 -4.31 20.50
CA CYS A 396 -2.55 -3.38 21.14
C CYS A 396 -1.95 -2.75 22.41
N ASP A 397 -1.19 -3.52 23.21
CA ASP A 397 -0.49 -3.01 24.39
C ASP A 397 0.51 -1.91 24.00
N GLY A 398 1.38 -2.17 23.03
CA GLY A 398 2.37 -1.19 22.57
C GLY A 398 1.73 0.04 21.91
N TYR A 399 0.62 -0.14 21.19
CA TYR A 399 -0.15 0.96 20.62
C TYR A 399 -0.74 1.86 21.71
N ALA A 400 -1.35 1.26 22.74
CA ALA A 400 -2.03 1.97 23.83
C ALA A 400 -1.07 2.85 24.65
N GLU A 401 0.22 2.46 24.75
CA GLU A 401 1.24 3.21 25.50
C GLU A 401 1.49 4.62 24.95
N VAL A 402 1.35 4.82 23.64
CA VAL A 402 1.70 6.08 22.96
C VAL A 402 0.51 6.81 22.36
N ALA A 403 -0.54 6.09 21.96
CA ALA A 403 -1.69 6.65 21.23
C ALA A 403 -2.69 7.41 22.12
N THR A 404 -2.24 8.00 23.23
CA THR A 404 -3.05 8.72 24.22
C THR A 404 -3.79 9.94 23.67
N ARG A 405 -3.30 10.51 22.56
CA ARG A 405 -3.93 11.63 21.84
C ARG A 405 -4.85 11.19 20.69
N SER A 406 -4.80 9.91 20.35
CA SER A 406 -5.62 9.29 19.31
C SER A 406 -6.73 8.48 20.00
N VAL A 407 -6.96 7.24 19.58
CA VAL A 407 -8.01 6.36 20.14
C VAL A 407 -7.64 5.67 21.46
N GLY A 408 -6.46 5.89 22.03
CA GLY A 408 -6.03 5.20 23.25
C GLY A 408 -5.83 3.68 23.05
N ASP A 409 -6.28 2.86 24.00
CA ASP A 409 -6.28 1.39 23.86
C ASP A 409 -7.36 0.97 22.85
N PRO A 410 -6.98 0.38 21.69
CA PRO A 410 -7.95 -0.03 20.67
C PRO A 410 -9.01 -1.00 21.19
N ARG A 411 -8.69 -1.80 22.22
CA ARG A 411 -9.61 -2.77 22.82
C ARG A 411 -10.71 -2.09 23.64
N GLY A 412 -10.52 -0.84 24.05
CA GLY A 412 -11.59 0.00 24.63
C GLY A 412 -12.73 0.28 23.66
N HIS A 413 -12.48 0.12 22.36
CA HIS A 413 -13.40 0.36 21.25
C HIS A 413 -13.83 -0.95 20.55
N ALA A 414 -13.95 -2.05 21.31
CA ALA A 414 -14.09 -3.41 20.79
C ALA A 414 -15.20 -3.57 19.73
N THR A 415 -16.38 -2.96 19.92
CA THR A 415 -17.50 -3.06 18.97
C THR A 415 -17.14 -2.45 17.62
N LEU A 416 -16.53 -1.26 17.61
CA LEU A 416 -16.16 -0.55 16.40
C LEU A 416 -14.94 -1.19 15.72
N LEU A 417 -13.94 -1.59 16.51
CA LEU A 417 -12.78 -2.32 16.02
C LEU A 417 -13.20 -3.62 15.33
N ARG A 418 -14.11 -4.39 15.94
CA ARG A 418 -14.68 -5.61 15.35
C ARG A 418 -15.36 -5.35 14.01
N ALA A 419 -16.12 -4.26 13.90
CA ALA A 419 -16.76 -3.89 12.63
C ALA A 419 -15.72 -3.60 11.54
N PHE A 420 -14.65 -2.87 11.85
CA PHE A 420 -13.56 -2.63 10.90
C PHE A 420 -12.80 -3.91 10.51
N GLU A 421 -12.55 -4.83 11.47
CA GLU A 421 -11.93 -6.14 11.16
C GLU A 421 -12.81 -6.97 10.20
N LEU A 422 -14.12 -7.01 10.45
CA LEU A 422 -15.06 -7.74 9.59
C LEU A 422 -15.20 -7.10 8.21
N ASP A 423 -15.24 -5.77 8.13
CA ASP A 423 -15.28 -5.03 6.87
C ASP A 423 -14.03 -5.28 6.01
N LYS A 424 -12.84 -5.31 6.64
CA LYS A 424 -11.60 -5.71 5.96
C LYS A 424 -11.63 -7.18 5.53
N ALA A 425 -12.16 -8.08 6.36
CA ALA A 425 -12.31 -9.50 5.98
C ALA A 425 -13.27 -9.71 4.79
N VAL A 426 -14.35 -8.93 4.69
CA VAL A 426 -15.25 -8.94 3.53
C VAL A 426 -14.52 -8.47 2.26
N TYR A 427 -13.68 -7.43 2.36
CA TYR A 427 -12.83 -7.01 1.26
C TYR A 427 -11.84 -8.11 0.84
N GLU A 428 -11.20 -8.76 1.81
CA GLU A 428 -10.27 -9.87 1.60
C GLU A 428 -10.95 -11.05 0.86
N VAL A 429 -12.18 -11.41 1.24
CA VAL A 429 -12.98 -12.44 0.54
C VAL A 429 -13.11 -12.14 -0.95
N ALA A 430 -13.46 -10.90 -1.32
CA ALA A 430 -13.60 -10.51 -2.73
C ALA A 430 -12.24 -10.56 -3.46
N TYR A 431 -11.19 -10.08 -2.82
CA TYR A 431 -9.84 -10.08 -3.39
C TYR A 431 -9.32 -11.49 -3.64
N GLU A 432 -9.43 -12.39 -2.66
CA GLU A 432 -8.95 -13.77 -2.80
C GLU A 432 -9.80 -14.56 -3.80
N HIS A 433 -11.12 -14.37 -3.82
CA HIS A 433 -11.98 -14.99 -4.84
C HIS A 433 -11.56 -14.62 -6.27
N ALA A 434 -11.16 -13.36 -6.50
CA ALA A 434 -10.76 -12.89 -7.82
C ALA A 434 -9.33 -13.29 -8.22
N ASN A 435 -8.39 -13.40 -7.27
CA ASN A 435 -6.96 -13.51 -7.57
C ASN A 435 -6.32 -14.85 -7.12
N ARG A 436 -6.81 -15.45 -6.04
CA ARG A 436 -6.22 -16.65 -5.39
C ARG A 436 -7.33 -17.50 -4.73
N PRO A 437 -8.20 -18.18 -5.50
CA PRO A 437 -9.37 -18.86 -4.96
C PRO A 437 -9.07 -19.88 -3.86
N GLU A 438 -7.88 -20.49 -3.86
CA GLU A 438 -7.42 -21.42 -2.83
C GLU A 438 -7.21 -20.78 -1.45
N TRP A 439 -7.03 -19.45 -1.39
CA TRP A 439 -6.89 -18.68 -0.16
C TRP A 439 -8.22 -18.22 0.43
N LEU A 440 -9.34 -18.39 -0.28
CA LEU A 440 -10.67 -17.94 0.15
C LEU A 440 -11.09 -18.49 1.53
N THR A 441 -10.58 -19.66 1.90
CA THR A 441 -10.85 -20.29 3.20
C THR A 441 -10.30 -19.49 4.39
N VAL A 442 -9.23 -18.72 4.21
CA VAL A 442 -8.58 -17.93 5.28
C VAL A 442 -9.48 -16.80 5.77
N PRO A 443 -9.96 -15.86 4.93
CA PRO A 443 -10.83 -14.80 5.39
C PRO A 443 -12.21 -15.32 5.83
N LEU A 444 -12.77 -16.36 5.20
CA LEU A 444 -14.03 -16.98 5.65
C LEU A 444 -13.93 -17.59 7.06
N SER A 445 -12.84 -18.32 7.36
CA SER A 445 -12.61 -18.88 8.70
C SER A 445 -12.41 -17.78 9.74
N SER A 446 -11.75 -16.68 9.35
CA SER A 446 -11.61 -15.53 10.23
C SER A 446 -12.93 -14.83 10.51
N ILE A 447 -13.80 -14.67 9.51
CA ILE A 447 -15.16 -14.15 9.70
C ILE A 447 -15.91 -15.04 10.69
N ALA A 448 -15.93 -16.36 10.48
CA ALA A 448 -16.59 -17.31 11.37
C ALA A 448 -16.13 -17.18 12.82
N ARG A 449 -14.83 -16.97 13.04
CA ARG A 449 -14.26 -16.78 14.38
C ARG A 449 -14.67 -15.43 14.99
N ILE A 450 -14.51 -14.32 14.26
CA ILE A 450 -14.82 -12.98 14.76
C ILE A 450 -16.34 -12.82 15.01
N THR A 451 -17.18 -13.49 14.23
CA THR A 451 -18.64 -13.49 14.45
C THR A 451 -19.04 -14.30 15.68
N THR A 452 -18.38 -15.43 15.96
CA THR A 452 -18.69 -16.30 17.12
C THR A 452 -18.07 -15.84 18.44
N GLU A 453 -16.84 -15.30 18.45
CA GLU A 453 -16.15 -14.83 19.67
C GLU A 453 -16.86 -13.61 20.30
N GLY A 454 -17.55 -12.79 19.48
CA GLY A 454 -18.25 -11.60 19.95
C GLY A 454 -19.64 -11.82 20.56
N ASP A 455 -20.09 -13.07 20.69
CA ASP A 455 -21.31 -13.44 21.43
C ASP A 455 -21.02 -13.88 22.88
N HIS A 456 -19.74 -13.88 23.28
CA HIS A 456 -19.27 -14.33 24.60
C HIS A 456 -18.59 -13.25 25.46
N GLN A 457 -18.68 -11.96 25.07
CA GLN A 457 -18.28 -10.82 25.91
C GLN A 457 -19.48 -10.07 26.47
#